data_AF-A0A937QIP6-F1
#
_entry.id   AF-A0A937QIP6-F1
#
_cell.length_a   1.000
_cell.length_b   1.000
_cell.length_c   1.000
_cell.angle_alpha   90.00
_cell.angle_beta   90.00
_cell.angle_gamma   90.00
#
_symmetry.space_group_name_H-M   'P 1'
#
loop_
_entity.id
_entity.type
_entity.pdbx_description
1 polymer ?
#
loop_
_entity_poly.entity_id
_entity_poly.type
_entity_poly.pdbx_seq_one_letter_code
_entity_poly.pdbx_strand_id
1 'polypeptide(L)'
;MIDRTPLAEPQDNALITQQQIEINADGAIEVELKSCSSGTTEADERSFYAEYSPTESREILEEIIDGVSPGARLLENTYSDPFDFKKEFTDYLKCYAPNYCKKAGDILIFQVPMIGTICSGTGKEERRYPILYRSKSYEKDEVEFNIPEGYEVYHLPEPIEIKTPYFEYHSSYKKEGEKVLYQGEFIMNVVKIPPEKYPDYCKFCQRMEKSCKRYVLFREK
;
A
#
# COMPACT_ATOMS: atom_id res chain seq x y z
N MET A 1 8.05 -18.63 -36.85
CA MET A 1 8.08 -17.51 -35.89
C MET A 1 7.26 -17.94 -34.71
N ILE A 2 7.83 -18.03 -33.51
CA ILE A 2 7.03 -18.19 -32.29
C ILE A 2 6.47 -16.80 -32.02
N ASP A 3 5.17 -16.64 -32.25
CA ASP A 3 4.48 -15.40 -31.93
C ASP A 3 4.56 -15.23 -30.41
N ARG A 4 5.19 -14.15 -29.95
CA ARG A 4 5.32 -13.91 -28.51
C ARG A 4 3.96 -13.46 -28.02
N THR A 5 3.37 -14.21 -27.08
CA THR A 5 2.18 -13.76 -26.37
C THR A 5 2.44 -12.35 -25.83
N PRO A 6 1.61 -11.35 -26.18
CA PRO A 6 1.79 -10.00 -25.67
C PRO A 6 1.70 -10.04 -24.14
N LEU A 7 2.56 -9.25 -23.49
CA LEU A 7 2.46 -9.08 -22.04
C LEU A 7 1.15 -8.37 -21.72
N ALA A 8 0.44 -8.86 -20.70
CA ALA A 8 -0.75 -8.22 -20.17
C ALA A 8 -0.47 -6.76 -19.77
N GLU A 9 -1.48 -5.90 -19.83
CA GLU A 9 -1.34 -4.51 -19.41
C GLU A 9 -1.35 -4.40 -17.88
N PRO A 10 -0.85 -3.28 -17.31
CA PRO A 10 -0.79 -3.12 -15.86
C PRO A 10 -2.13 -3.37 -15.16
N GLN A 11 -3.24 -2.92 -15.75
CA GLN A 11 -4.60 -3.04 -15.19
C GLN A 11 -5.11 -4.48 -15.14
N ASP A 12 -4.55 -5.37 -15.96
CA ASP A 12 -4.86 -6.80 -15.93
C ASP A 12 -4.17 -7.50 -14.74
N ASN A 13 -3.26 -6.83 -14.04
CA ASN A 13 -2.51 -7.32 -12.88
C ASN A 13 -2.60 -6.29 -11.75
N ALA A 14 -3.81 -6.10 -11.22
CA ALA A 14 -4.12 -5.02 -10.30
C ALA A 14 -4.14 -5.49 -8.83
N LEU A 15 -3.83 -4.56 -7.92
CA LEU A 15 -4.22 -4.59 -6.51
C LEU A 15 -4.97 -3.29 -6.20
N ILE A 16 -6.22 -3.40 -5.78
CA ILE A 16 -7.02 -2.26 -5.32
C ILE A 16 -7.28 -2.45 -3.84
N THR A 17 -6.78 -1.53 -3.03
CA THR A 17 -6.91 -1.54 -1.58
C THR A 17 -7.74 -0.35 -1.13
N GLN A 18 -8.78 -0.63 -0.35
CA GLN A 18 -9.66 0.34 0.27
C GLN A 18 -9.48 0.29 1.78
N GLN A 19 -9.19 1.43 2.42
CA GLN A 19 -9.03 1.53 3.87
C GLN A 19 -10.00 2.52 4.48
N GLN A 20 -10.61 2.14 5.60
CA GLN A 20 -11.32 3.03 6.51
C GLN A 20 -10.55 3.07 7.83
N ILE A 21 -10.18 4.27 8.28
CA ILE A 21 -9.35 4.45 9.47
C ILE A 21 -10.05 5.39 10.45
N GLU A 22 -10.25 4.89 11.66
CA GLU A 22 -10.67 5.69 12.81
C GLU A 22 -9.44 6.04 13.64
N ILE A 23 -9.19 7.32 13.83
CA ILE A 23 -8.08 7.91 14.58
C ILE A 23 -8.63 8.53 15.85
N ASN A 24 -8.17 8.02 16.99
CA ASN A 24 -8.54 8.51 18.31
C ASN A 24 -7.66 9.68 18.74
N ALA A 25 -8.19 10.53 19.63
CA ALA A 25 -7.48 11.69 20.17
C ALA A 25 -6.21 11.33 20.99
N ASP A 26 -6.14 10.10 21.51
CA ASP A 26 -4.98 9.53 22.21
C ASP A 26 -3.90 8.99 21.25
N GLY A 27 -4.19 8.95 19.94
CA GLY A 27 -3.28 8.50 18.90
C GLY A 27 -3.40 7.02 18.54
N ALA A 28 -4.35 6.29 19.14
CA ALA A 28 -4.71 4.97 18.67
C ALA A 28 -5.43 5.03 17.31
N ILE A 29 -5.28 3.98 16.51
CA ILE A 29 -6.07 3.81 15.27
C ILE A 29 -6.73 2.43 15.21
N GLU A 30 -7.91 2.40 14.60
CA GLU A 30 -8.55 1.19 14.08
C GLU A 30 -8.61 1.30 12.56
N VAL A 31 -8.24 0.22 11.87
CA VAL A 31 -8.17 0.17 10.40
C VAL A 31 -8.98 -1.01 9.91
N GLU A 32 -9.91 -0.75 9.00
CA GLU A 32 -10.53 -1.77 8.17
C GLU A 32 -9.97 -1.66 6.76
N LEU A 33 -9.37 -2.74 6.27
CA LEU A 33 -8.72 -2.82 4.97
C LEU A 33 -9.39 -3.90 4.15
N LYS A 34 -9.79 -3.55 2.93
CA LYS A 34 -10.31 -4.49 1.94
C LYS A 34 -9.47 -4.42 0.67
N SER A 35 -9.03 -5.57 0.19
CA SER A 35 -8.27 -5.68 -1.06
C SER A 35 -9.04 -6.50 -2.09
N CYS A 36 -8.90 -6.12 -3.36
CA CYS A 36 -9.31 -6.90 -4.53
C CYS A 36 -8.15 -6.95 -5.51
N SER A 37 -7.81 -8.13 -6.01
CA SER A 37 -6.67 -8.36 -6.88
C SER A 37 -7.10 -8.97 -8.21
N SER A 38 -6.25 -8.83 -9.23
CA SER A 38 -6.43 -9.46 -10.53
C SER A 38 -5.12 -9.99 -11.13
N GLY A 39 -5.24 -10.91 -12.08
CA GLY A 39 -4.12 -11.43 -12.86
C GLY A 39 -3.05 -12.12 -12.01
N THR A 40 -1.79 -11.75 -12.21
CA THR A 40 -0.65 -12.35 -11.48
C THR A 40 -0.71 -12.04 -9.99
N THR A 41 -1.19 -10.85 -9.60
CA THR A 41 -1.36 -10.46 -8.19
C THR A 41 -2.38 -11.36 -7.50
N GLU A 42 -3.54 -11.60 -8.14
CA GLU A 42 -4.55 -12.51 -7.62
C GLU A 42 -4.03 -13.94 -7.49
N ALA A 43 -3.24 -14.41 -8.46
CA ALA A 43 -2.63 -15.73 -8.39
C ALA A 43 -1.70 -15.87 -7.18
N ASP A 44 -0.88 -14.84 -6.90
CA ASP A 44 0.02 -14.83 -5.74
C ASP A 44 -0.76 -14.80 -4.40
N GLU A 45 -1.84 -14.02 -4.31
CA GLU A 45 -2.71 -13.99 -3.11
C GLU A 45 -3.46 -15.31 -2.88
N ARG A 46 -4.04 -15.89 -3.93
CA ARG A 46 -4.68 -17.21 -3.84
C ARG A 46 -3.68 -18.29 -3.44
N SER A 47 -2.47 -18.25 -3.99
CA SER A 47 -1.39 -19.17 -3.62
C SER A 47 -1.06 -19.09 -2.14
N PHE A 48 -0.93 -17.89 -1.56
CA PHE A 48 -0.74 -17.71 -0.12
C PHE A 48 -1.82 -18.43 0.69
N TYR A 49 -3.10 -18.18 0.39
CA TYR A 49 -4.21 -18.79 1.12
C TYR A 49 -4.48 -20.27 0.81
N ALA A 50 -3.95 -20.78 -0.31
CA ALA A 50 -4.01 -22.20 -0.66
C ALA A 50 -2.86 -23.01 -0.02
N GLU A 51 -1.71 -22.38 0.20
CA GLU A 51 -0.51 -23.02 0.77
C GLU A 51 -0.57 -23.09 2.30
N TYR A 52 -1.14 -22.07 2.95
CA TYR A 52 -1.21 -21.98 4.41
C TYR A 52 -2.60 -22.30 4.95
N SER A 53 -2.65 -22.98 6.10
CA SER A 53 -3.90 -23.15 6.84
C SER A 53 -4.41 -21.81 7.39
N PRO A 54 -5.71 -21.68 7.74
CA PRO A 54 -6.24 -20.43 8.28
C PRO A 54 -5.48 -19.89 9.49
N THR A 55 -4.93 -20.78 10.34
CA THR A 55 -4.11 -20.42 11.49
C THR A 55 -2.74 -19.87 11.07
N GLU A 56 -2.04 -20.56 10.16
CA GLU A 56 -0.73 -20.13 9.68
C GLU A 56 -0.82 -18.81 8.91
N SER A 57 -1.82 -18.66 8.03
CA SER A 57 -2.07 -17.40 7.33
C SER A 57 -2.30 -16.26 8.31
N ARG A 58 -3.05 -16.52 9.39
CA ARG A 58 -3.31 -15.52 10.43
C ARG A 58 -2.03 -15.15 11.19
N GLU A 59 -1.21 -16.11 11.56
CA GLU A 59 0.08 -15.86 12.24
C GLU A 59 1.01 -15.00 11.36
N ILE A 60 1.08 -15.27 10.07
CA ILE A 60 1.87 -14.48 9.11
C ILE A 60 1.31 -13.04 9.01
N LEU A 61 -0.01 -12.89 8.93
CA LEU A 61 -0.64 -11.56 8.91
C LEU A 61 -0.39 -10.79 10.22
N GLU A 62 -0.43 -11.47 11.37
CA GLU A 62 -0.10 -10.89 12.67
C GLU A 62 1.35 -10.41 12.73
N GLU A 63 2.31 -11.16 12.17
CA GLU A 63 3.71 -10.72 12.05
C GLU A 63 3.86 -9.48 11.15
N ILE A 64 3.17 -9.46 10.00
CA ILE A 64 3.15 -8.30 9.11
C ILE A 64 2.62 -7.07 9.84
N ILE A 65 1.51 -7.22 10.58
CA ILE A 65 0.84 -6.12 11.30
C ILE A 65 1.70 -5.62 12.46
N ASP A 66 2.35 -6.50 13.21
CA ASP A 66 3.30 -6.09 14.26
C ASP A 66 4.46 -5.25 13.69
N GLY A 67 4.92 -5.59 12.48
CA GLY A 67 5.92 -4.81 11.75
C GLY A 67 5.47 -3.40 11.33
N VAL A 68 4.17 -3.12 11.27
CA VAL A 68 3.63 -1.80 10.90
C VAL A 68 3.78 -0.79 12.03
N SER A 69 3.48 -1.18 13.27
CA SER A 69 3.58 -0.31 14.44
C SER A 69 3.69 -1.14 15.73
N PRO A 70 4.50 -0.71 16.71
CA PRO A 70 4.61 -1.41 17.99
C PRO A 70 3.25 -1.61 18.67
N GLY A 71 2.93 -2.88 18.97
CA GLY A 71 1.68 -3.27 19.64
C GLY A 71 0.44 -3.22 18.73
N ALA A 72 0.62 -3.09 17.41
CA ALA A 72 -0.45 -3.33 16.46
C ALA A 72 -0.89 -4.79 16.51
N ARG A 73 -2.19 -5.04 16.29
CA ARG A 73 -2.78 -6.37 16.35
C ARG A 73 -3.83 -6.56 15.27
N LEU A 74 -3.88 -7.77 14.73
CA LEU A 74 -4.95 -8.24 13.87
C LEU A 74 -6.17 -8.60 14.74
N LEU A 75 -7.28 -7.91 14.52
CA LEU A 75 -8.54 -8.21 15.19
C LEU A 75 -9.33 -9.26 14.40
N GLU A 76 -9.41 -9.11 13.08
CA GLU A 76 -10.20 -9.97 12.20
C GLU A 76 -9.50 -10.12 10.85
N ASN A 77 -9.57 -11.30 10.25
CA ASN A 77 -9.20 -11.52 8.86
C ASN A 77 -10.20 -12.45 8.18
N THR A 78 -10.63 -12.10 6.97
CA THR A 78 -11.44 -12.97 6.11
C THR A 78 -10.95 -12.85 4.67
N TYR A 79 -11.19 -13.89 3.88
CA TYR A 79 -10.76 -13.93 2.49
C TYR A 79 -11.71 -14.81 1.66
N SER A 80 -11.78 -14.54 0.36
CA SER A 80 -12.51 -15.37 -0.60
C SER A 80 -11.96 -16.80 -0.64
N ASP A 81 -12.77 -17.78 -1.04
CA ASP A 81 -12.28 -19.13 -1.29
C ASP A 81 -11.17 -19.10 -2.36
N PRO A 82 -9.91 -19.49 -2.03
CA PRO A 82 -8.80 -19.40 -2.96
C PRO A 82 -8.97 -20.33 -4.18
N PHE A 83 -9.87 -21.31 -4.12
CA PHE A 83 -10.15 -22.24 -5.22
C PHE A 83 -11.41 -21.91 -6.04
N ASP A 84 -12.19 -20.87 -5.67
CA ASP A 84 -13.32 -20.39 -6.47
C ASP A 84 -12.86 -19.33 -7.49
N PHE A 85 -12.45 -19.80 -8.68
CA PHE A 85 -12.02 -18.95 -9.81
C PHE A 85 -13.16 -18.27 -10.57
N LYS A 86 -14.42 -18.45 -10.15
CA LYS A 86 -15.58 -17.78 -10.78
C LYS A 86 -15.88 -16.42 -10.16
N LYS A 87 -15.27 -16.11 -9.04
CA LYS A 87 -15.43 -14.86 -8.29
C LYS A 87 -14.08 -14.18 -8.16
N GLU A 88 -14.13 -12.86 -8.05
CA GLU A 88 -12.96 -12.06 -7.69
C GLU A 88 -12.42 -12.50 -6.32
N PHE A 89 -11.11 -12.55 -6.20
CA PHE A 89 -10.47 -12.77 -4.92
C PHE A 89 -10.47 -11.47 -4.12
N THR A 90 -10.91 -11.55 -2.87
CA THR A 90 -10.91 -10.41 -1.96
C THR A 90 -10.39 -10.82 -0.60
N ASP A 91 -9.69 -9.90 0.05
CA ASP A 91 -9.17 -10.02 1.41
C ASP A 91 -9.74 -8.88 2.26
N TYR A 92 -10.04 -9.17 3.52
CA TYR A 92 -10.41 -8.18 4.52
C TYR A 92 -9.61 -8.38 5.79
N LEU A 93 -9.06 -7.29 6.32
CA LEU A 93 -8.39 -7.21 7.60
C LEU A 93 -9.02 -6.12 8.46
N LYS A 94 -9.16 -6.39 9.75
CA LYS A 94 -9.43 -5.40 10.78
C LYS A 94 -8.28 -5.37 11.76
N CYS A 95 -7.69 -4.19 11.96
CA CYS A 95 -6.47 -4.01 12.75
C CYS A 95 -6.66 -2.92 13.80
N TYR A 96 -5.92 -3.01 14.89
CA TYR A 96 -5.86 -1.97 15.92
C TYR A 96 -4.42 -1.68 16.31
N ALA A 97 -4.06 -0.41 16.41
CA ALA A 97 -2.73 0.02 16.85
C ALA A 97 -2.85 1.13 17.92
N PRO A 98 -2.51 0.86 19.20
CA PRO A 98 -2.77 1.77 20.31
C PRO A 98 -1.91 3.04 20.34
N ASN A 99 -0.72 3.02 19.70
CA ASN A 99 0.26 4.11 19.76
C ASN A 99 0.78 4.48 18.37
N TYR A 100 -0.12 4.43 17.38
CA TYR A 100 0.23 4.62 15.98
C TYR A 100 0.62 6.08 15.71
N CYS A 101 -0.28 7.02 16.02
CA CYS A 101 0.00 8.43 15.85
C CYS A 101 1.01 8.91 16.89
N LYS A 102 1.87 9.86 16.51
CA LYS A 102 2.85 10.47 17.42
C LYS A 102 2.38 11.84 17.86
N LYS A 103 2.36 12.08 19.17
CA LYS A 103 2.02 13.39 19.73
C LYS A 103 3.28 14.24 19.93
N ALA A 104 3.23 15.50 19.50
CA ALA A 104 4.29 16.48 19.65
C ALA A 104 3.67 17.83 20.06
N GLY A 105 3.56 18.07 21.37
CA GLY A 105 2.85 19.24 21.89
C GLY A 105 1.35 19.17 21.59
N ASP A 106 0.83 20.19 20.92
CA ASP A 106 -0.54 20.30 20.42
C ASP A 106 -0.74 19.63 19.04
N ILE A 107 0.31 19.01 18.47
CA ILE A 107 0.26 18.35 17.16
C ILE A 107 0.14 16.83 17.32
N LEU A 108 -0.79 16.22 16.59
CA LEU A 108 -0.88 14.79 16.35
C LEU A 108 -0.41 14.47 14.94
N ILE A 109 0.59 13.60 14.83
CA ILE A 109 1.26 13.21 13.59
C ILE A 109 0.73 11.84 13.16
N PHE A 110 0.11 11.79 11.99
CA PHE A 110 -0.44 10.59 11.37
C PHE A 110 0.24 10.32 10.02
N GLN A 111 0.37 9.05 9.66
CA GLN A 111 0.81 8.60 8.34
C GLN A 111 -0.18 7.54 7.86
N VAL A 112 -0.52 7.52 6.58
CA VAL A 112 -1.40 6.45 6.07
C VAL A 112 -0.64 5.11 6.13
N PRO A 113 -1.16 4.07 6.81
CA PRO A 113 -0.52 2.76 6.90
C PRO A 113 -0.70 1.96 5.61
N MET A 114 0.19 0.99 5.40
CA MET A 114 0.02 -0.12 4.44
C MET A 114 -0.36 0.30 3.00
N ILE A 115 0.13 1.45 2.54
CA ILE A 115 0.00 1.86 1.13
C ILE A 115 1.09 1.23 0.27
N GLY A 116 0.74 0.88 -0.97
CA GLY A 116 1.55 0.09 -1.88
C GLY A 116 2.93 0.70 -2.17
N THR A 117 3.97 -0.14 -2.13
CA THR A 117 5.31 0.23 -2.63
C THR A 117 5.98 -0.95 -3.32
N ILE A 118 5.89 -1.03 -4.66
CA ILE A 118 6.65 -2.03 -5.43
C ILE A 118 8.05 -1.49 -5.72
N CYS A 119 8.93 -1.55 -4.72
CA CYS A 119 10.35 -1.25 -4.89
C CYS A 119 11.20 -2.32 -4.24
N SER A 120 11.77 -3.20 -5.07
CA SER A 120 12.65 -4.28 -4.64
C SER A 120 14.09 -4.07 -5.11
N GLY A 121 15.05 -4.53 -4.30
CA GLY A 121 16.44 -4.60 -4.73
C GLY A 121 17.14 -3.26 -4.93
N THR A 122 16.79 -2.22 -4.18
CA THR A 122 17.41 -0.89 -4.23
C THR A 122 18.68 -0.77 -3.37
N GLY A 123 19.09 -1.84 -2.68
CA GLY A 123 20.19 -1.82 -1.71
C GLY A 123 21.62 -1.93 -2.28
N LYS A 124 21.82 -1.88 -3.60
CA LYS A 124 23.15 -1.88 -4.23
C LYS A 124 23.43 -0.54 -4.89
N GLU A 125 24.69 -0.18 -5.04
CA GLU A 125 25.08 1.01 -5.83
C GLU A 125 24.93 0.76 -7.33
N GLU A 126 25.32 -0.44 -7.78
CA GLU A 126 25.23 -0.87 -9.17
C GLU A 126 24.81 -2.34 -9.30
N ARG A 127 24.38 -2.74 -10.50
CA ARG A 127 23.97 -4.12 -10.78
C ARG A 127 24.56 -4.63 -12.09
N ARG A 128 25.11 -5.85 -12.06
CA ARG A 128 25.53 -6.59 -13.25
C ARG A 128 24.36 -7.21 -14.03
N TYR A 129 23.26 -7.51 -13.32
CA TYR A 129 22.09 -8.19 -13.88
C TYR A 129 20.84 -7.31 -13.77
N PRO A 130 19.90 -7.43 -14.71
CA PRO A 130 18.66 -6.68 -14.66
C PRO A 130 17.81 -7.07 -13.45
N ILE A 131 16.92 -6.16 -13.04
CA ILE A 131 15.77 -6.50 -12.20
C ILE A 131 14.70 -7.09 -13.09
N LEU A 132 14.10 -8.18 -12.66
CA LEU A 132 13.00 -8.84 -13.36
C LEU A 132 11.77 -8.85 -12.47
N TYR A 133 10.65 -8.42 -13.02
CA TYR A 133 9.32 -8.57 -12.45
C TYR A 133 8.55 -9.61 -13.25
N ARG A 134 7.59 -10.29 -12.61
CA ARG A 134 6.76 -11.32 -13.25
C ARG A 134 5.80 -10.72 -14.28
N SER A 135 5.23 -9.57 -13.97
CA SER A 135 4.22 -8.88 -14.78
C SER A 135 4.41 -7.36 -14.71
N LYS A 136 3.80 -6.64 -15.65
CA LYS A 136 3.43 -5.24 -15.43
C LYS A 136 2.36 -5.23 -14.34
N SER A 137 2.25 -4.18 -13.53
CA SER A 137 1.28 -4.14 -12.45
C SER A 137 0.71 -2.76 -12.21
N TYR A 138 -0.48 -2.75 -11.61
CA TYR A 138 -1.19 -1.56 -11.18
C TYR A 138 -1.58 -1.70 -9.72
N GLU A 139 -1.28 -0.70 -8.90
CA GLU A 139 -1.76 -0.64 -7.52
C GLU A 139 -2.55 0.64 -7.33
N LYS A 140 -3.64 0.55 -6.58
CA LYS A 140 -4.48 1.67 -6.20
C LYS A 140 -4.85 1.58 -4.73
N ASP A 141 -4.54 2.63 -3.99
CA ASP A 141 -4.93 2.82 -2.59
C ASP A 141 -6.01 3.91 -2.50
N GLU A 142 -7.15 3.59 -1.91
CA GLU A 142 -8.21 4.52 -1.55
C GLU A 142 -8.39 4.50 -0.04
N VAL A 143 -8.10 5.60 0.65
CA VAL A 143 -8.10 5.63 2.11
C VAL A 143 -8.96 6.77 2.61
N GLU A 144 -9.90 6.46 3.48
CA GLU A 144 -10.73 7.42 4.19
C GLU A 144 -10.38 7.40 5.68
N PHE A 145 -10.17 8.57 6.28
CA PHE A 145 -9.94 8.67 7.72
C PHE A 145 -10.59 9.91 8.33
N ASN A 146 -11.01 9.79 9.59
CA ASN A 146 -11.61 10.90 10.33
C ASN A 146 -10.54 11.91 10.80
N ILE A 147 -11.01 13.13 11.11
CA ILE A 147 -10.25 14.06 11.93
C ILE A 147 -10.49 13.70 13.41
N PRO A 148 -9.46 13.47 14.23
CA PRO A 148 -9.63 13.09 15.64
C PRO A 148 -10.44 14.12 16.44
N GLU A 149 -11.22 13.65 17.41
CA GLU A 149 -12.02 14.52 18.28
C GLU A 149 -11.14 15.56 19.00
N GLY A 150 -11.55 16.83 18.98
CA GLY A 150 -10.79 17.92 19.58
C GLY A 150 -9.66 18.48 18.70
N TYR A 151 -9.44 17.92 17.50
CA TYR A 151 -8.41 18.39 16.57
C TYR A 151 -9.00 19.06 15.31
N GLU A 152 -8.15 19.80 14.61
CA GLU A 152 -8.35 20.28 13.24
C GLU A 152 -7.18 19.88 12.35
N VAL A 153 -7.41 19.81 11.03
CA VAL A 153 -6.34 19.59 10.05
C VAL A 153 -5.40 20.79 10.04
N TYR A 154 -4.14 20.57 10.40
CA TYR A 154 -3.09 21.58 10.37
C TYR A 154 -2.27 21.52 9.08
N HIS A 155 -1.99 20.30 8.60
CA HIS A 155 -1.24 20.09 7.36
C HIS A 155 -1.70 18.82 6.64
N LEU A 156 -1.91 18.93 5.33
CA LEU A 156 -2.01 17.80 4.41
C LEU A 156 -0.83 17.84 3.44
N PRO A 157 -0.24 16.69 3.09
CA PRO A 157 0.77 16.63 2.05
C PRO A 157 0.22 17.14 0.71
N GLU A 158 1.02 17.95 0.01
CA GLU A 158 0.71 18.38 -1.37
C GLU A 158 0.61 17.18 -2.32
N PRO A 159 -0.20 17.25 -3.40
CA PRO A 159 -0.21 16.21 -4.42
C PRO A 159 1.17 15.97 -5.01
N ILE A 160 1.47 14.71 -5.36
CA ILE A 160 2.71 14.36 -6.06
C ILE A 160 2.38 13.60 -7.33
N GLU A 161 3.18 13.87 -8.37
CA GLU A 161 3.19 13.10 -9.60
C GLU A 161 4.63 12.79 -9.97
N ILE A 162 4.91 11.50 -10.21
CA ILE A 162 6.18 11.00 -10.67
C ILE A 162 5.92 10.19 -11.93
N LYS A 163 6.34 10.71 -13.07
CA LYS A 163 6.18 10.03 -14.36
C LYS A 163 7.53 9.74 -15.00
N THR A 164 7.73 8.48 -15.37
CA THR A 164 8.91 8.00 -16.10
C THR A 164 8.46 7.04 -17.21
N PRO A 165 9.31 6.68 -18.17
CA PRO A 165 8.98 5.66 -19.17
C PRO A 165 8.71 4.26 -18.61
N TYR A 166 9.02 4.02 -17.33
CA TYR A 166 8.97 2.70 -16.70
C TYR A 166 7.91 2.60 -15.60
N PHE A 167 7.70 3.72 -14.91
CA PHE A 167 6.87 3.83 -13.71
C PHE A 167 6.10 5.13 -13.69
N GLU A 168 4.88 5.05 -13.19
CA GLU A 168 4.08 6.22 -12.82
C GLU A 168 3.65 6.06 -11.37
N TYR A 169 3.69 7.15 -10.61
CA TYR A 169 3.14 7.20 -9.26
C TYR A 169 2.46 8.55 -9.06
N HIS A 170 1.23 8.53 -8.58
CA HIS A 170 0.54 9.73 -8.15
C HIS A 170 -0.10 9.51 -6.79
N SER A 171 -0.14 10.57 -5.99
CA SER A 171 -0.89 10.53 -4.74
C SER A 171 -1.39 11.92 -4.35
N SER A 172 -2.53 11.95 -3.67
CA SER A 172 -3.15 13.19 -3.21
C SER A 172 -3.93 13.01 -1.91
N TYR A 173 -4.09 14.11 -1.19
CA TYR A 173 -4.94 14.20 0.00
C TYR A 173 -5.99 15.28 -0.23
N LYS A 174 -7.22 15.03 0.23
CA LYS A 174 -8.33 15.98 0.14
C LYS A 174 -9.17 15.94 1.41
N LYS A 175 -9.41 17.10 2.03
CA LYS A 175 -10.35 17.21 3.14
C LYS A 175 -11.78 17.31 2.60
N GLU A 176 -12.68 16.47 3.12
CA GLU A 176 -14.11 16.48 2.82
C GLU A 176 -14.92 16.48 4.12
N GLY A 177 -15.39 17.67 4.53
CA GLY A 177 -16.10 17.83 5.80
C GLY A 177 -15.21 17.49 7.00
N GLU A 178 -15.62 16.45 7.75
CA GLU A 178 -14.91 15.92 8.93
C GLU A 178 -13.98 14.74 8.62
N LYS A 179 -13.82 14.40 7.33
CA LYS A 179 -12.96 13.32 6.85
C LYS A 179 -11.86 13.85 5.95
N VAL A 180 -10.84 13.03 5.77
CA VAL A 180 -9.78 13.22 4.79
C VAL A 180 -9.71 11.97 3.92
N LEU A 181 -9.65 12.20 2.61
CA LEU A 181 -9.46 11.18 1.60
C LEU A 181 -8.02 11.21 1.12
N TYR A 182 -7.39 10.04 1.05
CA TYR A 182 -6.14 9.81 0.35
C TYR A 182 -6.41 8.89 -0.85
N GLN A 183 -5.81 9.23 -1.99
CA GLN A 183 -5.75 8.37 -3.16
C GLN A 183 -4.30 8.27 -3.60
N GLY A 184 -3.83 7.05 -3.83
CA GLY A 184 -2.54 6.76 -4.44
C GLY A 184 -2.69 5.76 -5.58
N GLU A 185 -1.97 5.94 -6.67
CA GLU A 185 -1.83 4.90 -7.69
C GLU A 185 -0.39 4.75 -8.12
N PHE A 186 -0.01 3.51 -8.34
CA PHE A 186 1.29 3.11 -8.85
C PHE A 186 1.11 2.26 -10.10
N ILE A 187 1.86 2.56 -11.16
CA ILE A 187 1.85 1.84 -12.42
C ILE A 187 3.28 1.40 -12.73
N MET A 188 3.48 0.10 -12.89
CA MET A 188 4.71 -0.48 -13.43
C MET A 188 4.48 -0.94 -14.87
N ASN A 189 5.06 -0.22 -15.83
CA ASN A 189 4.87 -0.46 -17.27
C ASN A 189 5.87 -1.46 -17.88
N VAL A 190 6.85 -1.92 -17.10
CA VAL A 190 7.92 -2.81 -17.57
C VAL A 190 8.16 -3.98 -16.64
N VAL A 191 8.54 -5.11 -17.22
CA VAL A 191 8.93 -6.33 -16.48
C VAL A 191 10.43 -6.45 -16.28
N LYS A 192 11.22 -5.52 -16.84
CA LYS A 192 12.69 -5.59 -16.84
C LYS A 192 13.29 -4.19 -16.67
N ILE A 193 14.12 -4.04 -15.64
CA ILE A 193 14.97 -2.86 -15.46
C ILE A 193 16.42 -3.25 -15.78
N PRO A 194 16.98 -2.77 -16.89
CA PRO A 194 18.35 -3.11 -17.27
C PRO A 194 19.37 -2.39 -16.35
N PRO A 195 20.59 -2.95 -16.18
CA PRO A 195 21.67 -2.36 -15.38
C PRO A 195 21.87 -0.86 -15.56
N GLU A 196 21.80 -0.37 -16.79
CA GLU A 196 22.06 1.03 -17.15
C GLU A 196 20.97 1.98 -16.62
N LYS A 197 19.79 1.46 -16.31
CA LYS A 197 18.65 2.19 -15.75
C LYS A 197 18.48 2.00 -14.25
N TYR A 198 19.32 1.17 -13.63
CA TYR A 198 19.26 0.90 -12.20
C TYR A 198 19.39 2.17 -11.33
N PRO A 199 20.30 3.13 -11.62
CA PRO A 199 20.37 4.36 -10.84
C PRO A 199 19.08 5.19 -10.88
N ASP A 200 18.41 5.24 -12.03
CA ASP A 200 17.15 5.97 -12.21
C ASP A 200 16.00 5.28 -11.45
N TYR A 201 15.97 3.94 -11.49
CA TYR A 201 15.04 3.13 -10.71
C TYR A 201 15.22 3.34 -9.20
N CYS A 202 16.45 3.33 -8.68
CA CYS A 202 16.71 3.59 -7.27
C CYS A 202 16.26 4.99 -6.85
N LYS A 203 16.51 6.02 -7.68
CA LYS A 203 16.01 7.38 -7.42
C LYS A 203 14.48 7.45 -7.42
N PHE A 204 13.82 6.74 -8.34
CA PHE A 204 12.36 6.64 -8.36
C PHE A 204 11.84 6.02 -7.06
N CYS A 205 12.37 4.86 -6.66
CA CYS A 205 11.97 4.18 -5.44
C CYS A 205 12.17 5.03 -4.19
N GLN A 206 13.32 5.71 -4.07
CA GLN A 206 13.57 6.62 -2.96
C GLN A 206 12.58 7.79 -2.92
N ARG A 207 12.17 8.33 -4.07
CA ARG A 207 11.16 9.40 -4.12
C ARG A 207 9.76 8.90 -3.75
N MET A 208 9.39 7.72 -4.24
CA MET A 208 8.12 7.07 -3.91
C MET A 208 8.05 6.71 -2.42
N GLU A 209 9.07 6.05 -1.86
CA GLU A 209 9.16 5.73 -0.44
C GLU A 209 9.06 6.97 0.45
N LYS A 210 9.72 8.07 0.06
CA LYS A 210 9.59 9.36 0.76
C LYS A 210 8.18 9.92 0.67
N SER A 211 7.51 9.75 -0.46
CA SER A 211 6.12 10.19 -0.64
C SER A 211 5.14 9.41 0.24
N CYS A 212 5.29 8.08 0.29
CA CYS A 212 4.45 7.22 1.12
C CYS A 212 4.67 7.44 2.63
N LYS A 213 5.78 8.10 3.01
CA LYS A 213 6.14 8.46 4.38
C LYS A 213 5.78 9.90 4.77
N ARG A 214 4.90 10.56 4.02
CA ARG A 214 4.48 11.93 4.32
C ARG A 214 3.44 11.95 5.44
N TYR A 215 3.61 12.91 6.33
CA TYR A 215 2.75 13.06 7.51
C TYR A 215 1.57 13.96 7.24
N VAL A 216 0.41 13.55 7.75
CA VAL A 216 -0.74 14.41 8.00
C VAL A 216 -0.61 14.92 9.43
N LEU A 217 -0.78 16.23 9.62
CA LEU A 217 -0.69 16.85 10.93
C LEU A 217 -2.06 17.37 11.34
N PHE A 218 -2.47 17.03 12.54
CA PHE A 218 -3.64 17.60 13.20
C PHE A 218 -3.19 18.47 14.38
N ARG A 219 -3.88 19.57 14.65
CA ARG A 219 -3.62 20.45 15.79
C ARG A 219 -4.82 20.47 16.73
N GLU A 220 -4.58 20.42 18.05
CA GLU A 220 -5.62 20.60 19.07
C GLU A 220 -6.31 21.97 18.89
N LYS A 221 -7.63 22.01 19.08
CA LYS A 221 -8.45 23.22 19.00
C LYS A 221 -8.30 24.13 20.23
#